data_AF-A0A7J4IBB9-F1
#
_entry.id   AF-A0A7J4IBB9-F1
#
_cell.length_a   1.000
_cell.length_b   1.000
_cell.length_c   1.000
_cell.angle_alpha   90.00
_cell.angle_beta   90.00
_cell.angle_gamma   90.00
#
_symmetry.space_group_name_H-M   'P 1'
#
loop_
_entity.id
_entity.type
_entity.pdbx_description
1 polymer ?
#
loop_
_entity_poly.entity_id
_entity_poly.type
_entity_poly.pdbx_seq_one_letter_code
_entity_poly.pdbx_strand_id
1 'polypeptide(L)'
;MKLTRAKLVETLRVLNDGESKYQARKIGGITKQRVYQVWNIYNQTGEIPAIGKDVGRPSKPVEDWEVSLVRVAWVKYGVSADTLERFIERDYGKRIGHNWIHKIMLTLGFAKRKAKKDVRKKAWVRYERRHSLTAVHIDWHYDGKTYVFAVIDDASRKILALLECGSATTDASIQGMEEALKHGSIKQCISDHSAQFVANITDGNSRFKAFLESRGIRQILCRIKHPQGNGKVER
;
A
#
# COMPACT_ATOMS: atom_id res chain seq x y z
N MET A 1 4.98 16.40 -23.74
CA MET A 1 5.41 17.11 -22.50
C MET A 1 4.25 18.01 -22.06
N LYS A 2 3.82 18.00 -20.79
CA LYS A 2 2.75 18.90 -20.30
C LYS A 2 3.35 20.23 -19.85
N LEU A 3 2.75 21.36 -20.25
CA LEU A 3 3.10 22.69 -19.76
C LEU A 3 2.59 22.83 -18.33
N THR A 4 3.49 22.67 -17.35
CA THR A 4 3.17 22.79 -15.93
C THR A 4 3.18 24.26 -15.49
N ARG A 5 2.53 24.57 -14.36
CA ARG A 5 2.53 25.92 -13.79
C ARG A 5 3.94 26.46 -13.57
N ALA A 6 4.87 25.64 -13.08
CA ALA A 6 6.26 26.03 -12.88
C ALA A 6 6.95 26.42 -14.20
N LYS A 7 6.80 25.60 -15.25
CA LYS A 7 7.34 25.92 -16.58
C LYS A 7 6.71 27.16 -17.19
N LEU A 8 5.42 27.37 -16.94
CA LEU A 8 4.71 28.56 -17.40
C LEU A 8 5.24 29.83 -16.75
N VAL A 9 5.43 29.82 -15.42
CA VAL A 9 6.02 30.93 -14.67
C VAL A 9 7.42 31.25 -15.19
N GLU A 10 8.26 30.22 -15.36
CA GLU A 10 9.62 30.41 -15.86
C GLU A 10 9.64 30.94 -17.29
N THR A 11 8.73 30.47 -18.15
CA THR A 11 8.58 30.98 -19.52
C THR A 11 8.21 32.46 -19.53
N LEU A 12 7.32 32.90 -18.64
CA LEU A 12 6.91 34.31 -18.52
C LEU A 12 8.02 35.17 -17.93
N ARG A 13 8.77 34.66 -16.94
CA ARG A 13 9.92 35.34 -16.35
C ARG A 13 10.98 35.66 -17.42
N VAL A 14 11.37 34.66 -18.21
CA VAL A 14 12.32 34.84 -19.32
C VAL A 14 11.83 35.87 -20.33
N LEU A 15 10.52 35.92 -20.62
CA LEU A 15 9.96 36.95 -21.50
C LEU A 15 9.99 38.36 -20.87
N ASN A 16 9.77 38.49 -19.56
CA ASN A 16 9.93 39.75 -18.84
C ASN A 16 11.39 40.23 -18.81
N ASP A 17 12.35 39.29 -18.74
CA ASP A 17 13.78 39.56 -18.78
C ASP A 17 14.28 39.97 -20.18
N GLY A 18 13.38 40.07 -21.17
CA GLY A 18 13.65 40.58 -22.52
C GLY A 18 14.08 39.51 -23.54
N GLU A 19 14.11 38.24 -23.15
CA GLU A 19 14.57 37.15 -24.01
C GLU A 19 13.60 36.85 -25.17
N SER A 20 14.14 36.19 -26.20
CA SER A 20 13.35 35.91 -27.38
C SER A 20 12.24 34.88 -27.12
N LYS A 21 11.14 35.01 -27.86
CA LYS A 21 10.00 34.08 -27.81
C LYS A 21 10.42 32.67 -28.24
N TYR A 22 11.54 32.55 -28.97
CA TYR A 22 12.14 31.28 -29.35
C TYR A 22 12.90 30.59 -28.20
N GLN A 23 13.59 31.34 -27.34
CA GLN A 23 14.21 30.79 -26.13
C GLN A 23 13.14 30.40 -25.09
N ALA A 24 12.16 31.27 -24.88
CA ALA A 24 11.01 31.00 -24.01
C ALA A 24 10.28 29.70 -24.41
N ARG A 25 10.17 29.42 -25.73
CA ARG A 25 9.63 28.17 -26.26
C ARG A 25 10.37 26.93 -25.76
N LYS A 26 11.71 26.96 -25.73
CA LYS A 26 12.55 25.82 -25.31
C LYS A 26 12.34 25.51 -23.83
N ILE A 27 12.19 26.54 -23.00
CA ILE A 27 11.96 26.43 -21.55
C ILE A 27 10.58 25.83 -21.26
N GLY A 28 9.53 26.38 -21.89
CA GLY A 28 8.16 25.90 -21.71
C GLY A 28 7.89 24.54 -22.37
N GLY A 29 8.72 24.13 -23.35
CA GLY A 29 8.52 22.92 -24.13
C GLY A 29 7.25 22.96 -24.99
N ILE A 30 6.90 24.14 -25.49
CA ILE A 30 5.67 24.41 -26.26
C ILE A 30 5.98 24.90 -27.68
N THR A 31 4.96 25.24 -28.47
CA THR A 31 5.14 25.88 -29.78
C THR A 31 5.35 27.37 -29.62
N LYS A 32 6.01 28.02 -30.59
CA LYS A 32 6.25 29.47 -30.59
C LYS A 32 4.93 30.24 -30.50
N GLN A 33 3.91 29.81 -31.24
CA GLN A 33 2.57 30.42 -31.21
C GLN A 33 1.92 30.33 -29.83
N ARG A 34 2.07 29.20 -29.11
CA ARG A 34 1.52 29.07 -27.76
C ARG A 34 2.21 30.01 -26.76
N VAL A 35 3.49 30.30 -26.95
CA VAL A 35 4.21 31.33 -26.16
C VAL A 35 3.58 32.71 -26.40
N TYR A 36 3.31 33.09 -27.66
CA TYR A 36 2.63 34.36 -27.96
C TYR A 36 1.25 34.46 -27.31
N GLN A 37 0.43 33.42 -27.39
CA GLN A 37 -0.91 33.41 -26.77
C GLN A 37 -0.82 33.63 -25.25
N VAL A 38 0.07 32.90 -24.59
CA VAL A 38 0.29 33.01 -23.14
C VAL A 38 0.79 34.40 -22.76
N TRP A 39 1.75 34.94 -23.51
CA TRP A 39 2.32 36.27 -23.28
C TRP A 39 1.29 37.39 -23.45
N ASN A 40 0.46 37.30 -24.48
CA ASN A 40 -0.58 38.30 -24.72
C ASN A 40 -1.64 38.27 -23.61
N ILE A 41 -2.09 37.09 -23.19
CA ILE A 41 -3.04 36.97 -22.07
C ILE A 41 -2.44 37.55 -20.79
N TYR A 42 -1.18 37.24 -20.49
CA TYR A 42 -0.47 37.77 -19.33
C TYR A 42 -0.37 39.30 -19.37
N ASN A 43 -0.01 39.89 -20.52
CA ASN A 43 0.08 41.35 -20.64
C ASN A 43 -1.27 42.06 -20.56
N GLN A 44 -2.35 41.43 -21.02
CA GLN A 44 -3.70 42.00 -20.98
C GLN A 44 -4.34 41.91 -19.60
N THR A 45 -4.11 40.80 -18.88
CA THR A 45 -4.77 40.53 -17.59
C THR A 45 -3.90 40.86 -16.38
N GLY A 46 -2.58 40.96 -16.56
CA GLY A 46 -1.61 41.04 -15.47
C GLY A 46 -1.46 39.74 -14.67
N GLU A 47 -2.22 38.69 -15.02
CA GLU A 47 -2.28 37.43 -14.29
C GLU A 47 -1.71 36.26 -15.09
N ILE A 48 -1.17 35.28 -14.36
CA ILE A 48 -0.61 34.07 -14.97
C ILE A 48 -1.75 33.18 -15.48
N PRO A 49 -1.82 32.88 -16.80
CA PRO A 49 -2.96 32.18 -17.38
C PRO A 49 -3.13 30.76 -16.84
N ALA A 50 -4.37 30.42 -16.46
CA ALA A 50 -4.73 29.11 -15.96
C ALA A 50 -4.92 28.08 -17.10
N ILE A 51 -3.82 27.50 -17.57
CA ILE A 51 -3.87 26.55 -18.68
C ILE A 51 -4.49 25.22 -18.24
N GLY A 52 -5.54 24.79 -18.95
CA GLY A 52 -6.15 23.48 -18.75
C GLY A 52 -7.04 23.35 -17.52
N LYS A 53 -7.44 24.46 -16.88
CA LYS A 53 -8.43 24.43 -15.78
C LYS A 53 -9.86 24.32 -16.31
N ASP A 54 -10.19 25.10 -17.35
CA ASP A 54 -11.55 25.18 -17.90
C ASP A 54 -11.72 24.35 -19.18
N VAL A 55 -10.95 23.26 -19.30
CA VAL A 55 -11.05 22.35 -20.44
C VAL A 55 -11.96 21.18 -20.09
N GLY A 56 -12.90 20.89 -20.99
CA GLY A 56 -13.84 19.77 -20.86
C GLY A 56 -15.28 20.21 -20.60
N ARG A 57 -16.14 19.26 -20.24
CA ARG A 57 -17.56 19.50 -20.00
C ARG A 57 -17.74 20.36 -18.73
N PRO A 58 -18.51 21.46 -18.79
CA PRO A 58 -18.83 22.26 -17.60
C PRO A 58 -19.41 21.38 -16.48
N SER A 59 -18.99 21.64 -15.24
CA SER A 59 -19.56 20.95 -14.08
C SER A 59 -20.97 21.46 -13.85
N LYS A 60 -21.95 20.57 -13.76
CA LYS A 60 -23.28 20.95 -13.28
C LYS A 60 -23.19 21.33 -11.79
N PRO A 61 -23.82 22.42 -11.33
CA PRO A 61 -24.02 22.63 -9.91
C PRO A 61 -24.92 21.52 -9.35
N VAL A 62 -24.79 21.22 -8.07
CA VAL A 62 -25.71 20.31 -7.38
C VAL A 62 -26.96 21.11 -7.05
N GLU A 63 -28.13 20.59 -7.39
CA GLU A 63 -29.40 21.26 -7.12
C GLU A 63 -29.91 20.91 -5.71
N ASP A 64 -30.56 21.87 -5.03
CA ASP A 64 -30.96 21.71 -3.62
C ASP A 64 -31.96 20.56 -3.39
N TRP A 65 -32.81 20.28 -4.37
CA TRP A 65 -33.75 19.16 -4.31
C TRP A 65 -33.01 17.82 -4.37
N GLU A 66 -31.89 17.71 -5.10
CA GLU A 66 -31.08 16.49 -5.15
C GLU A 66 -30.43 16.22 -3.80
N VAL A 67 -29.91 17.28 -3.15
CA VAL A 67 -29.32 17.21 -1.81
C VAL A 67 -30.36 16.74 -0.80
N SER A 68 -31.55 17.33 -0.85
CA SER A 68 -32.66 17.00 0.05
C SER A 68 -33.13 15.56 -0.14
N LEU A 69 -33.30 15.13 -1.39
CA LEU A 69 -33.73 13.77 -1.73
C LEU A 69 -32.70 12.73 -1.29
N VAL A 70 -31.41 12.94 -1.59
CA VAL A 70 -30.34 12.04 -1.15
C VAL A 70 -30.25 12.00 0.38
N ARG A 71 -30.44 13.12 1.06
CA ARG A 71 -30.47 13.17 2.53
C ARG A 71 -31.61 12.32 3.09
N VAL A 72 -32.84 12.50 2.61
CA VAL A 72 -34.01 11.75 3.06
C VAL A 72 -33.83 10.26 2.78
N ALA A 73 -33.38 9.90 1.57
CA ALA A 73 -33.14 8.52 1.19
C ALA A 73 -32.03 7.87 2.02
N TRP A 74 -30.95 8.59 2.30
CA TRP A 74 -29.86 8.08 3.15
C TRP A 74 -30.29 7.91 4.61
N VAL A 75 -31.07 8.85 5.17
CA VAL A 75 -31.61 8.71 6.53
C VAL A 75 -32.57 7.51 6.62
N LYS A 76 -33.36 7.26 5.57
CA LYS A 76 -34.30 6.12 5.54
C LYS A 76 -33.60 4.77 5.40
N TYR A 77 -32.57 4.66 4.55
CA TYR A 77 -31.98 3.37 4.19
C TYR A 77 -30.57 3.12 4.75
N GLY A 78 -29.75 4.16 4.92
CA GLY A 78 -28.39 4.05 5.44
C GLY A 78 -27.41 3.28 4.54
N VAL A 79 -27.68 3.15 3.24
CA VAL A 79 -26.92 2.29 2.32
C VAL A 79 -25.93 3.06 1.42
N SER A 80 -25.14 2.30 0.65
CA SER A 80 -24.16 2.82 -0.31
C SER A 80 -24.81 3.59 -1.47
N ALA A 81 -24.03 4.41 -2.17
CA ALA A 81 -24.53 5.23 -3.28
C ALA A 81 -25.12 4.41 -4.45
N ASP A 82 -24.55 3.23 -4.75
CA ASP A 82 -25.07 2.31 -5.79
C ASP A 82 -26.44 1.74 -5.40
N THR A 83 -26.60 1.37 -4.13
CA THR A 83 -27.86 0.87 -3.61
C THR A 83 -28.91 1.98 -3.50
N LEU A 84 -28.48 3.19 -3.09
CA LEU A 84 -29.35 4.37 -3.04
C LEU A 84 -29.88 4.75 -4.41
N GLU A 85 -29.10 4.62 -5.49
CA GLU A 85 -29.60 4.86 -6.85
C GLU A 85 -30.87 4.04 -7.13
N ARG A 86 -30.83 2.75 -6.83
CA ARG A 86 -31.97 1.84 -7.05
C ARG A 86 -33.17 2.17 -6.15
N PHE A 87 -32.93 2.54 -4.89
CA PHE A 87 -34.01 2.91 -3.98
C PHE A 87 -34.63 4.27 -4.30
N ILE A 88 -33.82 5.23 -4.74
CA ILE A 88 -34.32 6.54 -5.16
C ILE A 88 -35.19 6.39 -6.42
N GLU A 89 -34.76 5.57 -7.37
CA GLU A 89 -35.55 5.26 -8.56
C GLU A 89 -36.85 4.53 -8.22
N ARG A 90 -36.81 3.52 -7.34
CA ARG A 90 -37.99 2.74 -6.94
C ARG A 90 -39.01 3.56 -6.14
N ASP A 91 -38.57 4.30 -5.13
CA ASP A 91 -39.48 4.88 -4.12
C ASP A 91 -39.85 6.34 -4.40
N TYR A 92 -39.03 7.05 -5.19
CA TYR A 92 -39.25 8.47 -5.49
C TYR A 92 -39.38 8.74 -6.99
N GLY A 93 -39.23 7.72 -7.85
CA GLY A 93 -39.40 7.85 -9.30
C GLY A 93 -38.39 8.79 -9.97
N LYS A 94 -37.27 9.09 -9.30
CA LYS A 94 -36.22 9.98 -9.81
C LYS A 94 -34.97 9.17 -10.10
N ARG A 95 -34.33 9.46 -11.23
CA ARG A 95 -33.08 8.78 -11.62
C ARG A 95 -31.89 9.70 -11.37
N ILE A 96 -31.08 9.34 -10.38
CA ILE A 96 -29.82 10.03 -10.06
C ILE A 96 -28.71 8.99 -10.07
N GLY A 97 -27.70 9.17 -10.92
CA GLY A 97 -26.60 8.20 -11.01
C GLY A 97 -25.78 8.12 -9.72
N HIS A 98 -25.34 6.92 -9.32
CA HIS A 98 -24.60 6.69 -8.07
C HIS A 98 -23.35 7.56 -7.91
N ASN A 99 -22.66 7.94 -9.00
CA ASN A 99 -21.51 8.85 -8.93
C ASN A 99 -21.93 10.26 -8.45
N TRP A 100 -23.10 10.71 -8.86
CA TRP A 100 -23.68 11.99 -8.42
C TRP A 100 -24.15 11.90 -6.97
N ILE A 101 -24.86 10.83 -6.61
CA ILE A 101 -25.25 10.54 -5.23
C ILE A 101 -24.02 10.51 -4.33
N HIS A 102 -22.95 9.83 -4.73
CA HIS A 102 -21.71 9.77 -3.96
C HIS A 102 -21.08 11.16 -3.77
N LYS A 103 -21.07 12.01 -4.82
CA LYS A 103 -20.61 13.40 -4.71
C LYS A 103 -21.45 14.18 -3.67
N ILE A 104 -22.76 14.04 -3.68
CA ILE A 104 -23.67 14.66 -2.71
C ILE A 104 -23.40 14.13 -1.30
N MET A 105 -23.27 12.81 -1.12
CA MET A 105 -22.95 12.18 0.16
C MET A 105 -21.61 12.66 0.74
N LEU A 106 -20.61 12.92 -0.12
CA LEU A 106 -19.34 13.51 0.31
C LEU A 106 -19.52 14.93 0.83
N THR A 107 -20.33 15.76 0.15
CA THR A 107 -20.65 17.13 0.61
C THR A 107 -21.43 17.12 1.92
N LEU A 108 -22.32 16.14 2.10
CA LEU A 108 -23.13 15.97 3.32
C LEU A 108 -22.38 15.31 4.49
N GLY A 109 -21.17 14.79 4.27
CA GLY A 109 -20.40 14.08 5.29
C GLY A 109 -20.82 12.62 5.54
N PHE A 110 -21.76 12.09 4.75
CA PHE A 110 -22.22 10.70 4.85
C PHE A 110 -21.23 9.69 4.24
N ALA A 111 -20.33 10.16 3.39
CA ALA A 111 -19.24 9.37 2.83
C ALA A 111 -17.89 10.02 3.11
N LYS A 112 -16.83 9.20 3.20
CA LYS A 112 -15.45 9.66 3.38
C LYS A 112 -14.64 9.43 2.10
N ARG A 113 -13.85 10.43 1.69
CA ARG A 113 -12.89 10.26 0.60
C ARG A 113 -11.78 9.32 1.04
N LYS A 114 -11.52 8.26 0.27
CA LYS A 114 -10.35 7.41 0.49
C LYS A 114 -9.09 8.17 0.08
N ALA A 115 -8.06 8.14 0.93
CA ALA A 115 -6.77 8.78 0.63
C ALA A 115 -5.99 8.06 -0.48
N LYS A 116 -6.19 6.76 -0.64
CA LYS A 116 -5.56 5.94 -1.67
C LYS A 116 -6.60 5.10 -2.39
N LYS A 117 -6.42 4.92 -3.70
CA LYS A 117 -7.21 3.99 -4.50
C LYS A 117 -6.98 2.58 -3.96
N ASP A 118 -8.05 1.79 -3.83
CA ASP A 118 -7.93 0.40 -3.46
C ASP A 118 -7.16 -0.35 -4.56
N VAL A 119 -6.07 -1.02 -4.17
CA VAL A 119 -5.27 -1.84 -5.08
C VAL A 119 -5.77 -3.27 -4.98
N ARG A 120 -6.42 -3.77 -6.04
CA ARG A 120 -7.05 -5.10 -6.06
C ARG A 120 -6.07 -6.26 -5.80
N LYS A 121 -4.82 -6.15 -6.27
CA LYS A 121 -3.77 -7.14 -6.05
C LYS A 121 -2.47 -6.41 -5.70
N LYS A 122 -1.96 -6.61 -4.48
CA LYS A 122 -0.63 -6.11 -4.11
C LYS A 122 0.41 -6.88 -4.92
N ALA A 123 1.43 -6.20 -5.42
CA ALA A 123 2.56 -6.84 -6.06
C ALA A 123 3.28 -7.71 -5.01
N TRP A 124 3.39 -9.01 -5.31
CA TRP A 124 4.08 -9.96 -4.45
C TRP A 124 5.58 -9.88 -4.71
N VAL A 125 6.35 -9.62 -3.67
CA VAL A 125 7.81 -9.65 -3.74
C VAL A 125 8.26 -11.01 -3.24
N ARG A 126 8.73 -11.86 -4.16
CA ARG A 126 9.42 -13.09 -3.78
C ARG A 126 10.84 -12.71 -3.38
N TYR A 127 11.22 -12.98 -2.14
CA TYR A 127 12.60 -12.84 -1.69
C TYR A 127 13.23 -14.23 -1.57
N GLU A 128 14.54 -14.33 -1.83
CA GLU A 128 15.32 -15.56 -1.66
C GLU A 128 16.79 -15.15 -1.44
N ARG A 129 17.47 -15.78 -0.49
CA ARG A 129 18.89 -15.58 -0.24
C ARG A 129 19.68 -16.27 -1.34
N ARG A 130 20.81 -15.66 -1.72
CA ARG A 130 21.68 -16.17 -2.78
C ARG A 130 22.43 -17.45 -2.37
N HIS A 131 22.71 -17.63 -1.08
CA HIS A 131 23.54 -18.72 -0.57
C HIS A 131 22.82 -19.47 0.55
N SER A 132 22.96 -20.79 0.58
CA SER A 132 22.48 -21.64 1.66
C SER A 132 23.04 -21.23 3.02
N LEU A 133 22.29 -21.51 4.09
CA LEU A 133 22.58 -21.17 5.49
C LEU A 133 22.67 -19.66 5.77
N THR A 134 22.45 -18.80 4.77
CA THR A 134 22.35 -17.35 4.99
C THR A 134 21.11 -17.01 5.81
N ALA A 135 19.99 -17.66 5.52
CA ALA A 135 18.78 -17.58 6.29
C ALA A 135 18.09 -18.93 6.32
N VAL A 136 17.60 -19.32 7.48
CA VAL A 136 16.70 -20.45 7.66
C VAL A 136 15.34 -19.93 8.10
N HIS A 137 14.30 -20.64 7.71
CA HIS A 137 12.97 -20.45 8.22
C HIS A 137 12.65 -21.53 9.25
N ILE A 138 11.98 -21.13 10.33
CA ILE A 138 11.49 -22.06 11.34
C ILE A 138 10.00 -21.92 11.49
N ASP A 139 9.33 -23.04 11.71
CA ASP A 139 7.90 -23.06 12.00
C ASP A 139 7.51 -24.27 12.86
N TRP A 140 6.37 -24.14 13.53
CA TRP A 140 5.70 -25.21 14.25
C TRP A 140 4.42 -25.59 13.51
N HIS A 141 4.34 -26.84 13.10
CA HIS A 141 3.14 -27.42 12.53
C HIS A 141 2.46 -28.36 13.54
N TYR A 142 1.14 -28.47 13.49
CA TYR A 142 0.39 -29.44 14.29
C TYR A 142 -0.46 -30.31 13.36
N ASP A 143 -0.15 -31.60 13.30
CA ASP A 143 -0.81 -32.58 12.42
C ASP A 143 -2.05 -33.22 13.09
N GLY A 144 -2.64 -32.56 14.09
CA GLY A 144 -3.80 -33.11 14.83
C GLY A 144 -3.46 -34.18 15.88
N LYS A 145 -2.22 -34.68 15.91
CA LYS A 145 -1.74 -35.64 16.92
C LYS A 145 -0.44 -35.19 17.57
N THR A 146 0.53 -34.77 16.77
CA THR A 146 1.86 -34.35 17.20
C THR A 146 2.19 -32.96 16.68
N TYR A 147 3.07 -32.28 17.40
CA TYR A 147 3.69 -31.05 16.95
C TYR A 147 4.98 -31.38 16.21
N VAL A 148 5.21 -30.70 15.11
CA VAL A 148 6.41 -30.85 14.28
C VAL A 148 7.11 -29.51 14.18
N PHE A 149 8.36 -29.48 14.60
CA PHE A 149 9.24 -28.33 14.40
C PHE A 149 10.11 -28.57 13.17
N ALA A 150 10.06 -27.64 12.22
CA ALA A 150 10.83 -27.72 10.99
C ALA A 150 11.81 -26.54 10.87
N VAL A 151 13.03 -26.82 10.43
CA VAL A 151 14.02 -25.81 10.03
C VAL A 151 14.34 -26.02 8.55
N ILE A 152 14.04 -25.02 7.72
CA ILE A 152 14.22 -25.09 6.26
C ILE A 152 15.17 -24.00 5.79
N ASP A 153 16.13 -24.36 4.94
CA ASP A 153 17.03 -23.40 4.30
C ASP A 153 16.31 -22.56 3.23
N ASP A 154 16.50 -21.24 3.28
CA ASP A 154 15.81 -20.30 2.40
C ASP A 154 16.17 -20.47 0.91
N ALA A 155 17.46 -20.71 0.63
CA ALA A 155 18.00 -20.79 -0.73
C ALA A 155 17.78 -22.17 -1.35
N SER A 156 18.15 -23.25 -0.65
CA SER A 156 18.10 -24.61 -1.19
C SER A 156 16.77 -25.33 -0.98
N ARG A 157 15.90 -24.82 -0.09
CA ARG A 157 14.69 -25.51 0.39
C ARG A 157 14.93 -26.83 1.10
N LYS A 158 16.18 -27.13 1.45
CA LYS A 158 16.50 -28.32 2.22
C LYS A 158 15.94 -28.18 3.63
N ILE A 159 15.20 -29.19 4.09
CA ILE A 159 14.87 -29.36 5.51
C ILE A 159 16.17 -29.75 6.22
N LEU A 160 16.65 -28.86 7.08
CA LEU A 160 17.88 -29.05 7.88
C LEU A 160 17.60 -29.81 9.17
N ALA A 161 16.41 -29.65 9.72
CA ALA A 161 15.97 -30.38 10.89
C ALA A 161 14.44 -30.55 10.87
N LEU A 162 13.99 -31.69 11.37
CA LEU A 162 12.59 -32.01 11.61
C LEU A 162 12.51 -32.72 12.96
N LEU A 163 11.72 -32.19 13.89
CA LEU A 163 11.56 -32.76 15.22
C LEU A 163 10.07 -32.93 15.54
N GLU A 164 9.68 -34.16 15.85
CA GLU A 164 8.31 -34.48 16.29
C GLU A 164 8.24 -34.51 17.82
N CYS A 165 7.24 -33.85 18.38
CA CYS A 165 7.08 -33.74 19.84
C CYS A 165 5.60 -33.65 20.23
N GLY A 166 5.31 -34.01 21.49
CA GLY A 166 3.94 -33.95 22.02
C GLY A 166 3.43 -32.53 22.29
N SER A 167 4.33 -31.53 22.35
CA SER A 167 3.98 -30.12 22.54
C SER A 167 5.01 -29.18 21.92
N ALA A 168 4.57 -28.02 21.47
CA ALA A 168 5.45 -26.96 20.96
C ALA A 168 6.15 -26.23 22.11
N THR A 169 7.38 -26.63 22.43
CA THR A 169 8.20 -26.09 23.53
C THR A 169 9.45 -25.39 23.02
N THR A 170 9.96 -24.44 23.81
CA THR A 170 11.21 -23.75 23.49
C THR A 170 12.41 -24.69 23.48
N ASP A 171 12.45 -25.70 24.34
CA ASP A 171 13.55 -26.67 24.41
C ASP A 171 13.62 -27.52 23.12
N ALA A 172 12.48 -27.94 22.61
CA ALA A 172 12.39 -28.65 21.32
C ALA A 172 12.85 -27.75 20.15
N SER A 173 12.53 -26.46 20.17
CA SER A 173 13.04 -25.51 19.15
C SER A 173 14.55 -25.34 19.22
N ILE A 174 15.15 -25.31 20.43
CA ILE A 174 16.60 -25.25 20.61
C ILE A 174 17.24 -26.52 20.04
N GLN A 175 16.72 -27.70 20.40
CA GLN A 175 17.22 -28.98 19.89
C GLN A 175 17.16 -29.06 18.36
N GLY A 176 16.04 -28.65 17.74
CA GLY A 176 15.93 -28.64 16.29
C GLY A 176 16.91 -27.67 15.62
N MET A 177 17.19 -26.52 16.24
CA MET A 177 18.21 -25.60 15.75
C MET A 177 19.63 -26.15 15.91
N GLU A 178 19.93 -26.89 16.97
CA GLU A 178 21.21 -27.57 17.14
C GLU A 178 21.44 -28.64 16.07
N GLU A 179 20.39 -29.39 15.71
CA GLU A 179 20.44 -30.33 14.59
C GLU A 179 20.73 -29.61 13.26
N ALA A 180 20.03 -28.49 13.01
CA ALA A 180 20.24 -27.70 11.80
C ALA A 180 21.66 -27.13 11.70
N LEU A 181 22.28 -26.75 12.83
CA LEU A 181 23.65 -26.23 12.88
C LEU A 181 24.72 -27.27 12.52
N LYS A 182 24.42 -28.58 12.55
CA LYS A 182 25.35 -29.62 12.07
C LYS A 182 25.62 -29.51 10.57
N HIS A 183 24.71 -28.89 9.82
CA HIS A 183 24.89 -28.66 8.39
C HIS A 183 25.81 -27.46 8.07
N GLY A 184 26.14 -26.62 9.05
CA GLY A 184 27.05 -25.50 8.90
C GLY A 184 26.61 -24.24 9.65
N SER A 185 27.27 -23.11 9.36
CA SER A 185 27.01 -21.84 10.04
C SER A 185 25.77 -21.13 9.48
N ILE A 186 24.71 -21.08 10.30
CA ILE A 186 23.49 -20.34 10.00
C ILE A 186 23.68 -18.87 10.42
N LYS A 187 23.38 -17.92 9.53
CA LYS A 187 23.53 -16.48 9.84
C LYS A 187 22.25 -15.82 10.35
N GLN A 188 21.10 -16.24 9.83
CA GLN A 188 19.82 -15.62 10.13
C GLN A 188 18.73 -16.67 10.31
N CYS A 189 17.81 -16.40 11.24
CA CYS A 189 16.67 -17.25 11.52
C CYS A 189 15.39 -16.42 11.37
N ILE A 190 14.53 -16.83 10.45
CA ILE A 190 13.25 -16.19 10.16
C ILE A 190 12.15 -16.98 10.88
N SER A 191 11.37 -16.30 11.72
CA SER A 191 10.32 -16.91 12.54
C SER A 191 9.09 -16.01 12.63
N ASP A 192 7.95 -16.61 12.92
CA ASP A 192 6.74 -15.87 13.27
C ASP A 192 6.76 -15.40 14.73
N HIS A 193 5.75 -14.60 15.10
CA HIS A 193 5.59 -14.08 16.46
C HIS A 193 4.99 -15.10 17.44
N SER A 194 5.21 -16.40 17.20
CA SER A 194 4.68 -17.47 18.03
C SER A 194 5.25 -17.35 19.45
N ALA A 195 4.43 -17.65 20.47
CA ALA A 195 4.81 -17.52 21.88
C ALA A 195 6.03 -18.39 22.26
N GLN A 196 6.33 -19.43 21.47
CA GLN A 196 7.51 -20.27 21.62
C GLN A 196 8.81 -19.56 21.20
N PHE A 197 8.73 -18.57 20.31
CA PHE A 197 9.86 -17.82 19.75
C PHE A 197 10.03 -16.43 20.38
N VAL A 198 8.94 -15.81 20.83
CA VAL A 198 8.91 -14.48 21.43
C VAL A 198 8.33 -14.57 22.84
N ALA A 199 9.03 -14.01 23.84
CA ALA A 199 8.46 -13.89 25.17
C ALA A 199 7.27 -12.91 25.13
N ASN A 200 6.14 -13.26 25.73
CA ASN A 200 4.94 -12.42 25.81
C ASN A 200 5.11 -11.13 26.63
N ILE A 201 6.31 -10.83 27.13
CA ILE A 201 6.62 -9.65 27.91
C ILE A 201 7.60 -8.82 27.11
N THR A 202 7.29 -7.54 26.97
CA THR A 202 7.94 -6.49 26.16
C THR A 202 9.44 -6.29 26.38
N ASP A 203 10.05 -7.01 27.33
CA ASP A 203 11.50 -7.03 27.65
C ASP A 203 12.01 -8.45 28.02
N GLY A 204 11.23 -9.49 27.76
CA GLY A 204 11.60 -10.86 28.10
C GLY A 204 12.60 -11.45 27.11
N ASN A 205 13.83 -11.67 27.55
CA ASN A 205 14.78 -12.53 26.83
C ASN A 205 14.16 -13.92 26.65
N SER A 206 13.59 -14.21 25.47
CA SER A 206 13.13 -15.57 25.18
C SER A 206 14.36 -16.48 25.20
N ARG A 207 14.28 -17.62 25.90
CA ARG A 207 15.40 -18.59 25.98
C ARG A 207 15.91 -18.96 24.59
N PHE A 208 15.00 -19.00 23.60
CA PHE A 208 15.31 -19.20 22.20
C PHE A 208 16.14 -18.06 21.60
N LYS A 209 15.75 -16.79 21.82
CA LYS A 209 16.52 -15.64 21.33
C LYS A 209 17.91 -15.57 21.95
N ALA A 210 18.03 -15.84 23.25
CA ALA A 210 19.32 -15.91 23.92
C ALA A 210 20.23 -17.01 23.33
N PHE A 211 19.65 -18.18 23.01
CA PHE A 211 20.36 -19.24 22.31
C PHE A 211 20.84 -18.80 20.92
N LEU A 212 19.98 -18.17 20.11
CA LEU A 212 20.36 -17.65 18.79
C LEU A 212 21.50 -16.62 18.90
N GLU A 213 21.41 -15.69 19.85
CA GLU A 213 22.45 -14.68 20.10
C GLU A 213 23.79 -15.31 20.51
N SER A 214 23.77 -16.32 21.39
CA SER A 214 25.00 -17.05 21.80
C SER A 214 25.70 -17.76 20.64
N ARG A 215 24.95 -18.13 19.59
CA ARG A 215 25.46 -18.77 18.37
C ARG A 215 25.74 -17.77 17.25
N GLY A 216 25.57 -16.47 17.50
CA GLY A 216 25.77 -15.40 16.51
C GLY A 216 24.71 -15.34 15.40
N ILE A 217 23.53 -15.92 15.63
CA ILE A 217 22.44 -16.01 14.66
C ILE A 217 21.49 -14.84 14.86
N ARG A 218 21.23 -14.06 13.80
CA ARG A 218 20.28 -12.94 13.85
C ARG A 218 18.84 -13.42 13.66
N GLN A 219 17.98 -13.21 14.65
CA GLN A 219 16.54 -13.45 14.49
C GLN A 219 15.88 -12.34 13.66
N ILE A 220 15.02 -12.73 12.72
CA ILE A 220 14.18 -11.86 11.91
C ILE A 220 12.73 -12.31 12.10
N LEU A 221 11.90 -11.41 12.64
CA LEU A 221 10.48 -11.70 12.85
C LEU A 221 9.63 -11.28 11.65
N CYS A 222 8.79 -12.18 11.16
CA CYS A 222 7.78 -11.89 10.14
C CYS A 222 6.76 -10.87 10.65
N ARG A 223 6.20 -10.02 9.78
CA ARG A 223 5.23 -8.99 10.20
C ARG A 223 4.00 -9.64 10.86
N ILE A 224 3.51 -9.04 11.95
CA ILE A 224 2.30 -9.50 12.66
C ILE A 224 1.12 -9.64 11.68
N LYS A 225 0.42 -10.78 11.74
CA LYS A 225 -0.71 -11.16 10.86
C LYS A 225 -0.35 -11.24 9.36
N HIS A 226 0.88 -11.64 9.04
CA HIS A 226 1.34 -11.91 7.67
C HIS A 226 1.97 -13.32 7.55
N PRO A 227 1.16 -14.41 7.53
CA PRO A 227 1.66 -15.79 7.40
C PRO A 227 2.52 -16.00 6.14
N GLN A 228 2.19 -15.24 5.10
CA GLN A 228 2.91 -15.11 3.84
C GLN A 228 4.40 -14.76 3.98
N GLY A 229 4.82 -14.18 5.11
CA GLY A 229 6.23 -13.89 5.41
C GLY A 229 7.06 -15.15 5.66
N ASN A 230 6.44 -16.17 6.25
CA ASN A 230 7.02 -17.48 6.55
C ASN A 230 6.49 -18.60 5.62
N GLY A 231 5.70 -18.26 4.60
CA GLY A 231 5.04 -19.20 3.69
C GLY A 231 5.96 -20.11 2.84
N LYS A 232 7.26 -20.09 3.11
CA LYS A 232 8.24 -21.04 2.57
C LYS A 232 8.32 -22.32 3.40
N VAL A 233 7.91 -22.27 4.67
CA VAL A 233 7.76 -23.43 5.56
C VAL A 233 6.32 -23.89 5.63
N GLU A 234 5.35 -22.97 5.51
CA GLU A 234 3.91 -23.32 5.54
C GLU A 234 3.40 -24.09 4.30
N ARG A 235 4.22 -24.27 3.26
CA ARG A 235 3.82 -24.83 1.96
C ARG A 235 4.56 -26.12 1.64
#